data_AF-A0A5Q4FRG4-F1
#
_entry.id   AF-A0A5Q4FRG4-F1
#
_cell.length_a   1.000
_cell.length_b   1.000
_cell.length_c   1.000
_cell.angle_alpha   90.00
_cell.angle_beta   90.00
_cell.angle_gamma   90.00
#
_symmetry.space_group_name_H-M   'P 1'
#
loop_
_entity.id
_entity.type
_entity.pdbx_description
1 polymer ?
#
loop_
_entity_poly.entity_id
_entity_poly.type
_entity_poly.pdbx_seq_one_letter_code
_entity_poly.pdbx_strand_id
1 'polypeptide(L)'
;MSRLARLLLVAAAALAVLALAPAASAPAHADDAFYLRNVNRGGAADITVRFGRADDWPLVGDWNGNRTTTVGVRRGSRFLLRNVNRGGAADLDFHYGRASDTPVVGDWNGDGTQTVGVRRGDRYFIRNRNSGGPADLDFHFGRADDVPIVGDWNGDGVETVGVRRGDTFYLRNSNSGGPADLVFRFGRAADLPLVGDWNANGTGTVGVRRVPPPPPPPPTTEIVSTFTTPLQAGQARNINISRALELIDGDVIAPGARYSLDSAIGPRTAERGFVPNGFISGGDLISVTGGGVSQVAVTVLNAAWFAGIDIVRFQPHSIYFPRYPMCREATISRGTIDLVLRNDSPHPITIRTSSTATSATVSFESRPWARVRSFTNSPTNIVGGVGGAFSVSCGRTITYPNGTSTRETYSWRYSEGYPG
;
A
#
# COMPACT_ATOMS: atom_id res chain seq x y z
N MET A 1 10.18 32.59 -62.05
CA MET A 1 11.36 33.14 -61.33
C MET A 1 10.95 33.34 -59.87
N SER A 2 11.18 32.31 -59.03
CA SER A 2 12.03 32.31 -57.81
C SER A 2 11.49 33.18 -56.65
N ARG A 3 11.32 32.73 -55.41
CA ARG A 3 12.03 31.68 -54.66
C ARG A 3 11.09 31.05 -53.61
N LEU A 4 11.15 29.72 -53.53
CA LEU A 4 10.73 28.93 -52.38
C LEU A 4 11.59 29.32 -51.16
N ALA A 5 10.97 29.83 -50.11
CA ALA A 5 11.56 29.85 -48.79
C ALA A 5 11.47 28.42 -48.23
N ARG A 6 12.58 27.67 -48.32
CA ARG A 6 12.78 26.44 -47.55
C ARG A 6 12.75 26.80 -46.07
N LEU A 7 11.66 26.46 -45.40
CA LEU A 7 11.61 26.38 -43.95
C LEU A 7 12.48 25.18 -43.55
N LEU A 8 13.74 25.44 -43.19
CA LEU A 8 14.59 24.47 -42.52
C LEU A 8 14.05 24.31 -41.10
N LEU A 9 13.11 23.39 -40.93
CA LEU A 9 12.73 22.88 -39.63
C LEU A 9 13.85 21.92 -39.20
N VAL A 10 14.87 22.43 -38.52
CA VAL A 10 15.83 21.60 -37.79
C VAL A 10 15.12 21.17 -36.50
N ALA A 11 14.42 20.04 -36.55
CA ALA A 11 13.97 19.34 -35.36
C ALA A 11 14.93 18.18 -35.12
N ALA A 12 16.05 18.45 -34.46
CA ALA A 12 16.89 17.42 -33.85
C ALA A 12 16.40 17.27 -32.40
N ALA A 13 15.60 16.25 -32.13
CA ALA A 13 15.23 15.89 -30.77
C ALA A 13 16.41 15.15 -30.13
N ALA A 14 17.19 15.82 -29.28
CA ALA A 14 18.17 15.13 -28.46
C ALA A 14 17.43 14.22 -27.47
N LEU A 15 17.75 12.94 -27.50
CA LEU A 15 16.98 11.92 -26.82
C LEU A 15 17.49 11.70 -25.38
N ALA A 16 16.55 11.68 -24.44
CA ALA A 16 16.83 11.34 -23.05
C ALA A 16 17.10 9.84 -22.90
N VAL A 17 18.37 9.46 -22.73
CA VAL A 17 18.74 8.11 -22.27
C VAL A 17 18.61 8.08 -20.74
N LEU A 18 17.51 7.51 -20.26
CA LEU A 18 17.32 7.24 -18.84
C LEU A 18 18.13 5.99 -18.46
N ALA A 19 19.38 6.18 -18.04
CA ALA A 19 20.07 5.13 -17.29
C ALA A 19 19.44 5.06 -15.90
N LEU A 20 18.45 4.18 -15.75
CA LEU A 20 17.96 3.82 -14.43
C LEU A 20 19.11 3.13 -13.68
N ALA A 21 19.70 3.82 -12.71
CA ALA A 21 20.46 3.17 -11.65
C ALA A 21 19.58 2.09 -11.00
N PRO A 22 20.14 0.97 -10.50
CA PRO A 22 19.36 -0.02 -9.79
C PRO A 22 18.88 0.59 -8.47
N ALA A 23 17.69 1.18 -8.48
CA ALA A 23 16.96 1.56 -7.28
C ALA A 23 16.14 0.36 -6.83
N ALA A 24 16.21 0.08 -5.52
CA ALA A 24 15.46 -0.94 -4.82
C ALA A 24 14.01 -1.05 -5.32
N SER A 25 13.62 -2.28 -5.64
CA SER A 25 12.24 -2.74 -5.90
C SER A 25 11.25 -1.62 -6.28
N ALA A 26 11.28 -1.22 -7.55
CA ALA A 26 10.15 -0.48 -8.12
C ALA A 26 8.86 -1.31 -7.94
N PRO A 27 7.71 -0.69 -7.65
CA PRO A 27 6.45 -1.41 -7.58
C PRO A 27 6.21 -2.13 -8.91
N ALA A 28 5.81 -3.40 -8.84
CA ALA A 28 5.47 -4.19 -10.02
C ALA A 28 4.42 -3.43 -10.85
N HIS A 29 4.81 -2.88 -11.99
CA HIS A 29 3.86 -2.40 -12.98
C HIS A 29 3.18 -3.63 -13.57
N ALA A 30 1.86 -3.70 -13.45
CA ALA A 30 1.05 -4.90 -13.68
C ALA A 30 0.94 -5.33 -15.17
N ASP A 31 1.64 -4.67 -16.11
CA ASP A 31 1.61 -5.07 -17.52
C ASP A 31 2.90 -4.77 -18.32
N ASP A 32 3.16 -5.61 -19.33
CA ASP A 32 4.37 -5.61 -20.18
C ASP A 32 4.23 -4.64 -21.37
N ALA A 33 3.95 -3.35 -21.11
CA ALA A 33 3.66 -2.37 -22.16
C ALA A 33 4.38 -1.02 -22.01
N PHE A 34 4.74 -0.42 -23.15
CA PHE A 34 5.14 0.98 -23.25
C PHE A 34 3.92 1.85 -23.51
N TYR A 35 3.84 2.97 -22.79
CA TYR A 35 2.80 3.98 -22.93
C TYR A 35 3.45 5.28 -23.40
N LEU A 36 3.18 5.69 -24.64
CA LEU A 36 3.85 6.82 -25.28
C LEU A 36 2.86 7.97 -25.51
N ARG A 37 3.36 9.19 -25.33
CA ARG A 37 2.64 10.44 -25.60
C ARG A 37 3.37 11.19 -26.70
N ASN A 38 2.61 11.71 -27.66
CA ASN A 38 3.14 12.58 -28.73
C ASN A 38 3.15 14.05 -28.30
N VAL A 39 2.56 14.37 -27.14
CA VAL A 39 2.47 15.73 -26.59
C VAL A 39 2.74 15.75 -25.08
N ASN A 40 3.46 16.78 -24.62
CA ASN A 40 3.81 16.99 -23.21
C ASN A 40 2.64 17.59 -22.41
N ARG A 41 1.52 16.87 -22.35
CA ARG A 41 0.33 17.19 -21.53
C ARG A 41 -0.26 15.91 -20.94
N GLY A 42 -0.89 16.02 -19.77
CA GLY A 42 -1.57 14.89 -19.13
C GLY A 42 -2.68 14.27 -20.00
N GLY A 43 -3.06 13.03 -19.70
CA GLY A 43 -4.08 12.28 -20.45
C GLY A 43 -3.67 10.82 -20.67
N ALA A 44 -4.52 10.06 -21.37
CA ALA A 44 -4.22 8.69 -21.78
C ALA A 44 -3.03 8.65 -22.76
N ALA A 45 -2.36 7.50 -22.86
CA ALA A 45 -1.32 7.30 -23.87
C ALA A 45 -1.90 7.43 -25.29
N ASP A 46 -1.17 8.05 -26.21
CA ASP A 46 -1.54 8.12 -27.62
C ASP A 46 -1.19 6.81 -28.34
N ILE A 47 -0.14 6.14 -27.87
CA ILE A 47 0.33 4.85 -28.39
C ILE A 47 0.61 3.91 -27.23
N THR A 48 0.02 2.71 -27.27
CA THR A 48 0.35 1.61 -26.36
C THR A 48 1.04 0.50 -27.14
N VAL A 49 2.26 0.15 -26.75
CA VAL A 49 3.07 -0.89 -27.39
C VAL A 49 3.29 -2.04 -26.42
N ARG A 50 2.61 -3.17 -26.64
CA ARG A 50 2.88 -4.42 -25.91
C ARG A 50 4.13 -5.09 -26.47
N PHE A 51 5.23 -5.01 -25.74
CA PHE A 51 6.54 -5.49 -26.19
C PHE A 51 7.47 -5.73 -24.99
N GLY A 52 8.04 -6.92 -24.90
CA GLY A 52 8.89 -7.32 -23.77
C GLY A 52 8.15 -8.08 -22.68
N ARG A 53 8.77 -8.13 -21.50
CA ARG A 53 8.28 -8.70 -20.23
C ARG A 53 8.48 -7.71 -19.09
N ALA A 54 7.75 -7.88 -17.98
CA ALA A 54 7.81 -7.01 -16.81
C ALA A 54 9.23 -6.81 -16.22
N ASP A 55 10.13 -7.79 -16.40
CA ASP A 55 11.50 -7.78 -15.90
C ASP A 55 12.55 -7.32 -16.94
N ASP A 56 12.13 -7.03 -18.18
CA ASP A 56 13.03 -6.52 -19.20
C ASP A 56 13.41 -5.05 -18.93
N TRP A 57 14.65 -4.68 -19.25
CA TRP A 57 15.10 -3.28 -19.20
C TRP A 57 14.53 -2.50 -20.39
N PRO A 58 13.74 -1.44 -20.18
CA PRO A 58 13.22 -0.63 -21.28
C PRO A 58 14.32 0.23 -21.91
N LEU A 59 14.31 0.34 -23.22
CA LEU A 59 15.21 1.16 -24.03
C LEU A 59 14.39 1.98 -25.03
N VAL A 60 14.94 3.11 -25.43
CA VAL A 60 14.41 3.93 -26.53
C VAL A 60 15.57 4.44 -27.38
N GLY A 61 15.34 4.54 -28.68
CA GLY A 61 16.36 5.03 -29.61
C GLY A 61 15.85 5.10 -31.04
N ASP A 62 16.55 5.86 -31.87
CA ASP A 62 16.40 5.83 -33.32
C ASP A 62 17.32 4.75 -33.91
N TRP A 63 16.85 3.50 -33.91
CA TRP A 63 17.67 2.34 -34.27
C TRP A 63 17.98 2.23 -35.77
N ASN A 64 17.29 3.00 -36.61
CA ASN A 64 17.40 2.94 -38.08
C ASN A 64 17.70 4.30 -38.73
N GLY A 65 18.00 5.32 -37.94
CA GLY A 65 18.45 6.64 -38.41
C GLY A 65 17.36 7.47 -39.10
N ASN A 66 16.08 7.18 -38.85
CA ASN A 66 14.96 7.87 -39.51
C ASN A 66 14.43 9.08 -38.71
N ARG A 67 15.14 9.46 -37.64
CA ARG A 67 14.81 10.49 -36.65
C ARG A 67 13.55 10.23 -35.83
N THR A 68 13.06 8.99 -35.83
CA THR A 68 11.92 8.58 -35.02
C THR A 68 12.39 7.67 -33.90
N THR A 69 12.23 8.14 -32.66
CA THR A 69 12.50 7.30 -31.50
C THR A 69 11.50 6.17 -31.40
N THR A 70 12.03 4.97 -31.21
CA THR A 70 11.23 3.75 -31.10
C THR A 70 11.65 2.89 -29.93
N VAL A 71 10.75 2.04 -29.47
CA VAL A 71 10.95 1.23 -28.26
C VAL A 71 11.90 0.05 -28.48
N GLY A 72 12.60 -0.33 -27.42
CA GLY A 72 13.40 -1.54 -27.36
C GLY A 72 13.38 -2.10 -25.95
N VAL A 73 13.78 -3.36 -25.78
CA VAL A 73 13.98 -3.96 -24.47
C VAL A 73 15.27 -4.75 -24.43
N ARG A 74 15.83 -4.88 -23.23
CA ARG A 74 16.97 -5.77 -22.97
C ARG A 74 16.63 -6.80 -21.91
N ARG A 75 16.81 -8.07 -22.26
CA ARG A 75 16.61 -9.24 -21.40
C ARG A 75 17.92 -9.96 -21.17
N GLY A 76 18.51 -9.82 -19.99
CA GLY A 76 19.87 -10.29 -19.76
C GLY A 76 20.83 -9.66 -20.77
N SER A 77 21.55 -10.45 -21.57
CA SER A 77 22.42 -9.94 -22.65
C SER A 77 21.73 -9.77 -24.00
N ARG A 78 20.44 -10.13 -24.13
CA ARG A 78 19.69 -10.05 -25.40
C ARG A 78 19.03 -8.69 -25.56
N PHE A 79 19.28 -8.05 -26.69
CA PHE A 79 18.63 -6.80 -27.11
C PHE A 79 17.55 -7.13 -28.15
N LEU A 80 16.36 -6.56 -27.95
CA LEU A 80 15.18 -6.71 -28.79
C LEU A 80 14.70 -5.31 -29.13
N LEU A 81 14.91 -4.85 -30.36
CA LEU A 81 14.62 -3.46 -30.76
C LEU A 81 13.51 -3.42 -31.81
N ARG A 82 12.66 -2.39 -31.75
CA ARG A 82 11.58 -2.15 -32.71
C ARG A 82 11.88 -0.90 -33.51
N ASN A 83 11.76 -0.96 -34.83
CA ASN A 83 11.87 0.19 -35.72
C ASN A 83 10.54 0.97 -35.86
N VAL A 84 9.48 0.53 -35.17
CA VAL A 84 8.16 1.15 -35.16
C VAL A 84 7.49 1.02 -33.78
N ASN A 85 6.74 2.06 -33.37
CA ASN A 85 5.99 2.07 -32.11
C ASN A 85 4.63 1.37 -32.25
N ARG A 86 4.66 0.07 -32.57
CA ARG A 86 3.48 -0.82 -32.60
C ARG A 86 3.88 -2.20 -32.07
N GLY A 87 2.95 -2.89 -31.41
CA GLY A 87 3.17 -4.27 -30.95
C GLY A 87 3.59 -5.21 -32.09
N GLY A 88 4.27 -6.31 -31.74
CA GLY A 88 4.82 -7.27 -32.70
C GLY A 88 6.15 -7.87 -32.24
N ALA A 89 6.73 -8.74 -33.06
CA ALA A 89 8.08 -9.26 -32.87
C ALA A 89 9.13 -8.15 -33.00
N ALA A 90 10.33 -8.35 -32.43
CA ALA A 90 11.43 -7.42 -32.59
C ALA A 90 11.90 -7.37 -34.06
N ASP A 91 12.30 -6.20 -34.54
CA ASP A 91 12.91 -6.05 -35.87
C ASP A 91 14.41 -6.37 -35.82
N LEU A 92 15.03 -6.11 -34.66
CA LEU A 92 16.42 -6.46 -34.36
C LEU A 92 16.45 -7.32 -33.10
N ASP A 93 17.16 -8.45 -33.18
CA ASP A 93 17.27 -9.42 -32.09
C ASP A 93 18.69 -10.00 -32.07
N PHE A 94 19.46 -9.62 -31.05
CA PHE A 94 20.86 -10.01 -30.94
C PHE A 94 21.34 -10.03 -29.49
N HIS A 95 22.48 -10.68 -29.26
CA HIS A 95 23.11 -10.74 -27.94
C HIS A 95 24.36 -9.86 -27.91
N TYR A 96 24.49 -9.05 -26.85
CA TYR A 96 25.65 -8.21 -26.63
C TYR A 96 25.91 -7.96 -25.13
N GLY A 97 27.18 -8.02 -24.74
CA GLY A 97 27.58 -7.91 -23.33
C GLY A 97 27.15 -9.08 -22.45
N ARG A 98 27.18 -8.88 -21.13
CA ARG A 98 26.76 -9.83 -20.10
C ARG A 98 25.43 -9.39 -19.49
N ALA A 99 24.69 -10.33 -18.92
CA ALA A 99 23.39 -10.05 -18.30
C ALA A 99 23.45 -8.99 -17.18
N SER A 100 24.56 -8.91 -16.45
CA SER A 100 24.78 -7.93 -15.38
C SER A 100 25.25 -6.56 -15.85
N ASP A 101 25.61 -6.40 -17.14
CA ASP A 101 26.10 -5.12 -17.64
C ASP A 101 24.92 -4.13 -17.77
N THR A 102 25.17 -2.85 -17.52
CA THR A 102 24.18 -1.77 -17.68
C THR A 102 24.11 -1.34 -19.14
N PRO A 103 22.94 -1.35 -19.81
CA PRO A 103 22.85 -0.86 -21.17
C PRO A 103 23.04 0.66 -21.25
N VAL A 104 23.67 1.13 -22.32
CA VAL A 104 23.70 2.53 -22.73
C VAL A 104 23.34 2.61 -24.21
N VAL A 105 22.79 3.73 -24.64
CA VAL A 105 22.36 3.95 -26.02
C VAL A 105 22.88 5.31 -26.45
N GLY A 106 23.37 5.41 -27.68
CA GLY A 106 23.68 6.70 -28.26
C GLY A 106 24.11 6.64 -29.71
N ASP A 107 24.17 7.78 -30.37
CA ASP A 107 24.81 7.98 -31.66
C ASP A 107 26.32 8.24 -31.45
N TRP A 108 27.07 7.14 -31.30
CA TRP A 108 28.47 7.20 -30.89
C TRP A 108 29.44 7.68 -31.97
N ASN A 109 29.00 7.69 -33.23
CA ASN A 109 29.79 8.02 -34.42
C ASN A 109 29.19 9.18 -35.24
N GLY A 110 28.08 9.76 -34.81
CA GLY A 110 27.45 10.94 -35.42
C GLY A 110 26.77 10.64 -36.75
N ASP A 111 26.36 9.40 -37.01
CA ASP A 111 25.73 9.02 -38.28
C ASP A 111 24.20 9.19 -38.28
N GLY A 112 23.63 9.62 -37.16
CA GLY A 112 22.21 9.79 -36.91
C GLY A 112 21.50 8.52 -36.44
N THR A 113 22.18 7.36 -36.40
CA THR A 113 21.62 6.10 -35.91
C THR A 113 22.05 5.86 -34.47
N GLN A 114 21.09 5.74 -33.57
CA GLN A 114 21.40 5.37 -32.20
C GLN A 114 21.67 3.87 -32.09
N THR A 115 22.77 3.54 -31.45
CA THR A 115 23.26 2.16 -31.32
C THR A 115 23.57 1.81 -29.87
N VAL A 116 23.55 0.52 -29.57
CA VAL A 116 23.69 0.04 -28.20
C VAL A 116 25.15 -0.01 -27.75
N GLY A 117 25.35 0.21 -26.45
CA GLY A 117 26.56 -0.11 -25.72
C GLY A 117 26.21 -0.76 -24.39
N VAL A 118 27.23 -1.24 -23.68
CA VAL A 118 27.09 -1.71 -22.31
C VAL A 118 28.20 -1.20 -21.41
N ARG A 119 27.89 -1.01 -20.14
CA ARG A 119 28.84 -0.64 -19.10
C ARG A 119 28.96 -1.76 -18.07
N ARG A 120 30.20 -2.11 -17.73
CA ARG A 120 30.55 -3.12 -16.71
C ARG A 120 31.51 -2.48 -15.71
N GLY A 121 31.02 -2.19 -14.51
CA GLY A 121 31.79 -1.36 -13.58
C GLY A 121 32.08 -0.01 -14.23
N ASP A 122 33.34 0.39 -14.31
CA ASP A 122 33.80 1.62 -14.96
C ASP A 122 34.12 1.47 -16.46
N ARG A 123 34.05 0.26 -17.01
CA ARG A 123 34.41 -0.03 -18.40
C ARG A 123 33.22 0.00 -19.34
N TYR A 124 33.35 0.68 -20.46
CA TYR A 124 32.36 0.80 -21.52
C TYR A 124 32.75 -0.06 -22.72
N PHE A 125 31.77 -0.73 -23.30
CA PHE A 125 31.87 -1.49 -24.53
C PHE A 125 30.79 -0.98 -25.48
N ILE A 126 31.21 -0.23 -26.50
CA ILE A 126 30.32 0.49 -27.41
C ILE A 126 30.25 -0.25 -28.75
N ARG A 127 29.07 -0.29 -29.37
CA ARG A 127 28.87 -0.74 -30.75
C ARG A 127 28.38 0.43 -31.58
N ASN A 128 28.96 0.62 -32.76
CA ASN A 128 28.45 1.52 -33.81
C ASN A 128 27.43 0.81 -34.71
N ARG A 129 26.97 -0.39 -34.31
CA ARG A 129 25.95 -1.16 -35.02
C ARG A 129 25.14 -2.01 -34.06
N ASN A 130 23.83 -2.04 -34.25
CA ASN A 130 22.90 -2.89 -33.50
C ASN A 130 23.01 -4.37 -33.91
N SER A 131 24.10 -5.00 -33.48
CA SER A 131 24.42 -6.42 -33.71
C SER A 131 25.24 -6.97 -32.54
N GLY A 132 25.30 -8.30 -32.44
CA GLY A 132 26.32 -8.95 -31.62
C GLY A 132 27.73 -8.75 -32.19
N GLY A 133 28.73 -9.31 -31.48
CA GLY A 133 30.14 -9.22 -31.87
C GLY A 133 31.01 -8.46 -30.86
N PRO A 134 32.31 -8.26 -31.17
CA PRO A 134 33.21 -7.47 -30.34
C PRO A 134 32.77 -6.00 -30.27
N ALA A 135 33.20 -5.29 -29.23
CA ALA A 135 32.98 -3.84 -29.14
C ALA A 135 33.79 -3.10 -30.20
N ASP A 136 33.22 -2.03 -30.76
CA ASP A 136 33.95 -1.12 -31.66
C ASP A 136 34.81 -0.13 -30.85
N LEU A 137 34.35 0.26 -29.66
CA LEU A 137 35.14 1.00 -28.67
C LEU A 137 35.11 0.29 -27.31
N ASP A 138 36.25 0.33 -26.62
CA ASP A 138 36.46 -0.29 -25.33
C ASP A 138 37.36 0.59 -24.46
N PHE A 139 36.80 1.19 -23.41
CA PHE A 139 37.51 2.18 -22.60
C PHE A 139 36.96 2.27 -21.17
N HIS A 140 37.70 2.93 -20.28
CA HIS A 140 37.33 3.14 -18.88
C HIS A 140 36.93 4.60 -18.63
N PHE A 141 35.79 4.82 -17.97
CA PHE A 141 35.37 6.15 -17.54
C PHE A 141 34.51 6.11 -16.27
N GLY A 142 34.85 6.99 -15.31
CA GLY A 142 34.17 7.06 -14.01
C GLY A 142 34.56 5.94 -13.04
N ARG A 143 33.70 5.68 -12.06
CA ARG A 143 33.82 4.60 -11.06
C ARG A 143 32.69 3.59 -11.22
N ALA A 144 32.90 2.38 -10.72
CA ALA A 144 31.95 1.28 -10.87
C ALA A 144 30.54 1.57 -10.33
N ASP A 145 30.44 2.38 -9.28
CA ASP A 145 29.19 2.79 -8.62
C ASP A 145 28.55 4.06 -9.21
N ASP A 146 29.22 4.73 -10.15
CA ASP A 146 28.64 5.90 -10.80
C ASP A 146 27.49 5.49 -11.73
N VAL A 147 26.48 6.35 -11.85
CA VAL A 147 25.35 6.16 -12.77
C VAL A 147 25.75 6.68 -14.16
N PRO A 148 25.76 5.85 -15.22
CA PRO A 148 26.12 6.32 -16.55
C PRO A 148 25.05 7.26 -17.11
N ILE A 149 25.44 8.22 -17.94
CA ILE A 149 24.56 9.06 -18.73
C ILE A 149 25.17 9.27 -20.11
N VAL A 150 24.37 9.61 -21.11
CA VAL A 150 24.80 9.78 -22.50
C VAL A 150 24.13 11.01 -23.08
N GLY A 151 24.88 11.81 -23.83
CA GLY A 151 24.37 13.00 -24.52
C GLY A 151 25.45 13.68 -25.35
N ASP A 152 25.02 14.55 -26.25
CA ASP A 152 25.91 15.44 -27.00
C ASP A 152 26.18 16.70 -26.18
N TRP A 153 27.23 16.68 -25.36
CA TRP A 153 27.52 17.75 -24.39
C TRP A 153 28.09 19.02 -25.01
N ASN A 154 28.65 18.93 -26.23
CA ASN A 154 29.37 20.00 -26.92
C ASN A 154 28.69 20.44 -28.23
N GLY A 155 27.59 19.79 -28.62
CA GLY A 155 26.79 20.15 -29.80
C GLY A 155 27.44 19.75 -31.12
N ASP A 156 28.30 18.74 -31.14
CA ASP A 156 28.99 18.29 -32.35
C ASP A 156 28.24 17.19 -33.12
N GLY A 157 27.09 16.76 -32.60
CA GLY A 157 26.26 15.70 -33.17
C GLY A 157 26.68 14.29 -32.77
N VAL A 158 27.74 14.12 -31.97
CA VAL A 158 28.17 12.82 -31.42
C VAL A 158 27.74 12.72 -29.98
N GLU A 159 26.97 11.68 -29.66
CA GLU A 159 26.61 11.39 -28.28
C GLU A 159 27.79 10.72 -27.55
N THR A 160 28.13 11.24 -26.38
CA THR A 160 29.31 10.85 -25.62
C THR A 160 28.98 10.51 -24.17
N VAL A 161 29.85 9.74 -23.53
CA VAL A 161 29.61 9.25 -22.17
C VAL A 161 29.72 10.37 -21.12
N GLY A 162 28.89 10.24 -20.08
CA GLY A 162 29.03 10.93 -18.82
C GLY A 162 28.73 9.98 -17.67
N VAL A 163 29.05 10.41 -16.45
CA VAL A 163 28.67 9.70 -15.23
C VAL A 163 28.18 10.65 -14.15
N ARG A 164 27.35 10.13 -13.25
CA ARG A 164 26.73 10.84 -12.15
C ARG A 164 27.10 10.17 -10.83
N ARG A 165 27.73 10.91 -9.92
CA ARG A 165 28.19 10.46 -8.59
C ARG A 165 27.69 11.39 -7.49
N GLY A 166 26.94 10.89 -6.50
CA GLY A 166 26.49 11.73 -5.39
C GLY A 166 25.52 12.80 -5.87
N ASP A 167 25.92 14.09 -5.89
CA ASP A 167 25.25 15.25 -6.53
C ASP A 167 26.03 15.84 -7.73
N THR A 168 27.12 15.19 -8.13
CA THR A 168 28.09 15.69 -9.10
C THR A 168 28.01 14.93 -10.43
N PHE A 169 28.09 15.67 -11.54
CA PHE A 169 28.18 15.19 -12.92
C PHE A 169 29.62 15.28 -13.42
N TYR A 170 30.04 14.27 -14.19
CA TYR A 170 31.34 14.17 -14.86
C TYR A 170 31.09 13.82 -16.32
N LEU A 171 31.27 14.77 -17.25
CA LEU A 171 30.94 14.62 -18.66
C LEU A 171 32.22 14.56 -19.50
N ARG A 172 32.22 13.73 -20.55
CA ARG A 172 33.35 13.55 -21.46
C ARG A 172 32.88 13.88 -22.87
N ASN A 173 33.58 14.74 -23.59
CA ASN A 173 33.29 15.12 -24.99
C ASN A 173 33.91 14.13 -25.99
N SER A 174 34.26 12.92 -25.55
CA SER A 174 34.80 11.86 -26.41
C SER A 174 34.53 10.49 -25.80
N ASN A 175 34.33 9.47 -26.65
CA ASN A 175 34.15 8.09 -26.22
C ASN A 175 35.52 7.42 -26.00
N SER A 176 36.25 7.95 -25.01
CA SER A 176 37.61 7.55 -24.65
C SER A 176 37.83 7.57 -23.14
N GLY A 177 38.92 6.93 -22.69
CA GLY A 177 39.33 7.03 -21.30
C GLY A 177 39.90 8.40 -20.92
N GLY A 178 40.18 8.58 -19.62
CA GLY A 178 40.80 9.79 -19.09
C GLY A 178 39.88 10.63 -18.19
N PRO A 179 40.33 11.84 -17.80
CA PRO A 179 39.54 12.74 -16.97
C PRO A 179 38.31 13.27 -17.71
N ALA A 180 37.29 13.68 -16.96
CA ALA A 180 36.12 14.37 -17.50
C ALA A 180 36.49 15.78 -18.00
N ASP A 181 35.86 16.19 -19.10
CA ASP A 181 36.00 17.54 -19.66
C ASP A 181 35.17 18.57 -18.88
N LEU A 182 34.03 18.14 -18.33
CA LEU A 182 33.18 18.97 -17.46
C LEU A 182 32.90 18.24 -16.14
N VAL A 183 33.04 18.98 -15.02
CA VAL A 183 32.69 18.50 -13.69
C VAL A 183 31.93 19.57 -12.93
N PHE A 184 30.71 19.28 -12.50
CA PHE A 184 29.88 20.24 -11.77
C PHE A 184 28.83 19.55 -10.88
N ARG A 185 28.35 20.26 -9.86
CA ARG A 185 27.27 19.81 -8.97
C ARG A 185 25.92 20.31 -9.45
N PHE A 186 24.90 19.44 -9.43
CA PHE A 186 23.53 19.82 -9.72
C PHE A 186 22.52 18.83 -9.13
N GLY A 187 21.51 19.35 -8.42
CA GLY A 187 20.50 18.55 -7.74
C GLY A 187 20.94 18.00 -6.38
N ARG A 188 20.16 17.07 -5.82
CA ARG A 188 20.47 16.32 -4.59
C ARG A 188 21.01 14.94 -4.92
N ALA A 189 21.63 14.30 -3.93
CA ALA A 189 22.24 13.00 -4.13
C ALA A 189 21.25 11.89 -4.54
N ALA A 190 20.00 12.00 -4.09
CA ALA A 190 18.92 11.05 -4.40
C ALA A 190 18.06 11.45 -5.61
N ASP A 191 18.33 12.60 -6.25
CA ASP A 191 17.58 12.98 -7.44
C ASP A 191 18.07 12.10 -8.64
N LEU A 192 17.14 11.63 -9.47
CA LEU A 192 17.45 10.81 -10.65
C LEU A 192 17.97 11.70 -11.79
N PRO A 193 19.09 11.36 -12.47
CA PRO A 193 19.59 12.15 -13.59
C PRO A 193 18.73 11.99 -14.84
N LEU A 194 18.61 13.06 -15.61
CA LEU A 194 17.99 13.13 -16.92
C LEU A 194 18.97 13.79 -17.89
N VAL A 195 18.86 13.49 -19.19
CA VAL A 195 19.60 14.16 -20.27
C VAL A 195 18.61 14.58 -21.34
N GLY A 196 18.85 15.69 -22.02
CA GLY A 196 18.07 16.11 -23.16
C GLY A 196 18.47 17.50 -23.64
N ASP A 197 18.01 17.88 -24.82
CA ASP A 197 18.10 19.26 -25.29
C ASP A 197 16.80 19.99 -24.89
N TRP A 198 16.86 20.66 -23.74
CA TRP A 198 15.69 21.29 -23.13
C TRP A 198 15.34 22.65 -23.76
N ASN A 199 16.22 23.21 -24.60
CA ASN A 199 16.05 24.54 -25.20
C ASN A 199 16.19 24.55 -26.73
N ALA A 200 16.27 23.37 -27.36
CA ALA A 200 16.37 23.16 -28.80
C ALA A 200 17.61 23.83 -29.43
N ASN A 201 18.73 23.90 -28.70
CA ASN A 201 19.98 24.50 -29.20
C ASN A 201 20.91 23.50 -29.89
N GLY A 202 20.52 22.22 -29.97
CA GLY A 202 21.32 21.13 -30.53
C GLY A 202 22.31 20.51 -29.56
N THR A 203 22.34 20.92 -28.30
CA THR A 203 23.23 20.37 -27.26
C THR A 203 22.42 19.65 -26.19
N GLY A 204 22.81 18.42 -25.88
CA GLY A 204 22.31 17.69 -24.72
C GLY A 204 22.83 18.29 -23.43
N THR A 205 21.94 18.57 -22.48
CA THR A 205 22.28 19.06 -21.14
C THR A 205 21.56 18.24 -20.06
N VAL A 206 22.04 18.35 -18.82
CA VAL A 206 21.55 17.51 -17.72
C VAL A 206 20.33 18.11 -17.03
N GLY A 207 19.42 17.23 -16.58
CA GLY A 207 18.30 17.53 -15.70
C GLY A 207 18.30 16.58 -14.49
N VAL A 208 17.47 16.87 -13.49
CA VAL A 208 17.25 15.96 -12.35
C VAL A 208 15.77 15.84 -11.99
N ARG A 209 15.32 14.63 -11.63
CA ARG A 209 13.98 14.37 -11.09
C ARG A 209 14.08 14.07 -9.61
N ARG A 210 13.42 14.91 -8.81
CA ARG A 210 13.23 14.66 -7.38
C ARG A 210 12.13 13.66 -7.15
N VAL A 211 12.47 12.54 -6.52
CA VAL A 211 11.48 11.57 -6.02
C VAL A 211 11.18 11.96 -4.56
N PRO A 212 9.89 12.14 -4.17
CA PRO A 212 9.55 12.39 -2.78
C PRO A 212 10.01 11.20 -1.91
N PRO A 213 10.44 11.44 -0.66
CA PRO A 213 10.75 10.35 0.26
C PRO A 213 9.51 9.46 0.43
N PRO A 214 9.69 8.15 0.67
CA PRO A 214 8.56 7.30 1.00
C PRO A 214 7.80 7.87 2.21
N PRO A 215 6.47 7.71 2.28
CA PRO A 215 5.71 8.15 3.43
C PRO A 215 6.28 7.49 4.69
N PRO A 216 6.27 8.18 5.85
CA PRO A 216 6.68 7.57 7.09
C PRO A 216 5.84 6.30 7.34
N PRO A 217 6.41 5.27 7.98
CA PRO A 217 5.66 4.07 8.33
C PRO A 217 4.42 4.46 9.15
N PRO A 218 3.30 3.72 9.01
CA PRO A 218 2.15 3.96 9.84
C PRO A 218 2.56 3.87 11.32
N PRO A 219 1.97 4.71 12.17
CA PRO A 219 2.27 4.73 13.59
C PRO A 219 1.88 3.39 14.23
N THR A 220 2.70 2.87 15.14
CA THR A 220 2.49 1.58 15.81
C THR A 220 1.19 1.58 16.63
N THR A 221 0.32 0.61 16.32
CA THR A 221 -0.88 0.27 17.10
C THR A 221 -0.58 -0.90 18.04
N GLU A 222 -1.31 -0.98 19.15
CA GLU A 222 -1.27 -2.09 20.10
C GLU A 222 -2.68 -2.49 20.55
N ILE A 223 -2.81 -3.63 21.22
CA ILE A 223 -4.09 -4.03 21.84
C ILE A 223 -4.33 -3.16 23.07
N VAL A 224 -5.23 -2.17 22.95
CA VAL A 224 -5.58 -1.25 24.04
C VAL A 224 -6.60 -1.85 25.01
N SER A 225 -7.36 -2.86 24.57
CA SER A 225 -8.20 -3.68 25.44
C SER A 225 -8.49 -5.04 24.82
N THR A 226 -8.78 -6.02 25.68
CA THR A 226 -9.26 -7.34 25.25
C THR A 226 -10.24 -7.88 26.27
N PHE A 227 -11.22 -8.65 25.80
CA PHE A 227 -12.15 -9.35 26.65
C PHE A 227 -12.55 -10.70 26.05
N THR A 228 -12.65 -11.71 26.91
CA THR A 228 -13.00 -13.08 26.52
C THR A 228 -14.20 -13.56 27.32
N THR A 229 -15.19 -14.14 26.63
CA THR A 229 -16.30 -14.85 27.27
C THR A 229 -16.20 -16.36 27.03
N PRO A 230 -16.57 -17.20 28.00
CA PRO A 230 -16.48 -18.65 27.86
C PRO A 230 -17.57 -19.21 26.94
N LEU A 231 -17.22 -20.24 26.16
CA LEU A 231 -18.13 -21.07 25.38
C LEU A 231 -18.07 -22.52 25.88
N GLN A 232 -19.14 -23.28 25.66
CA GLN A 232 -19.13 -24.72 25.90
C GLN A 232 -19.00 -25.44 24.55
N ALA A 233 -18.01 -26.33 24.43
CA ALA A 233 -17.75 -27.06 23.20
C ALA A 233 -18.97 -27.90 22.77
N GLY A 234 -19.21 -27.97 21.46
CA GLY A 234 -20.33 -28.73 20.88
C GLY A 234 -21.69 -28.04 20.90
N GLN A 235 -21.83 -26.85 21.50
CA GLN A 235 -23.09 -26.11 21.45
C GLN A 235 -23.32 -25.49 20.07
N ALA A 236 -24.50 -25.72 19.47
CA ALA A 236 -24.87 -25.15 18.18
C ALA A 236 -24.83 -23.60 18.15
N ARG A 237 -24.99 -22.93 19.30
CA ARG A 237 -24.91 -21.47 19.40
C ARG A 237 -23.51 -20.93 19.09
N ASN A 238 -22.46 -21.75 19.26
CA ASN A 238 -21.10 -21.34 18.97
C ASN A 238 -20.93 -21.04 17.48
N ILE A 239 -21.67 -21.73 16.59
CA ILE A 239 -21.68 -21.45 15.15
C ILE A 239 -22.11 -19.99 14.90
N ASN A 240 -23.20 -19.56 15.55
CA ASN A 240 -23.71 -18.19 15.44
C ASN A 240 -22.75 -17.15 16.03
N ILE A 241 -22.12 -17.47 17.16
CA ILE A 241 -21.17 -16.58 17.84
C ILE A 241 -19.91 -16.40 16.98
N SER A 242 -19.30 -17.50 16.54
CA SER A 242 -18.13 -17.48 15.66
C SER A 242 -18.44 -16.72 14.37
N ARG A 243 -19.59 -16.97 13.76
CA ARG A 243 -19.98 -16.26 12.53
C ARG A 243 -20.17 -14.76 12.74
N ALA A 244 -20.78 -14.35 13.85
CA ALA A 244 -20.92 -12.93 14.16
C ALA A 244 -19.58 -12.24 14.46
N LEU A 245 -18.61 -12.95 15.05
CA LEU A 245 -17.25 -12.44 15.27
C LEU A 245 -16.50 -12.28 13.94
N GLU A 246 -16.56 -13.26 13.04
CA GLU A 246 -15.99 -13.16 11.69
C GLU A 246 -16.52 -11.95 10.91
N LEU A 247 -17.80 -11.62 11.07
CA LEU A 247 -18.43 -10.50 10.35
C LEU A 247 -17.99 -9.13 10.83
N ILE A 248 -17.44 -9.02 12.05
CA ILE A 248 -16.98 -7.75 12.64
C ILE A 248 -15.45 -7.68 12.76
N ASP A 249 -14.73 -8.75 12.39
CA ASP A 249 -13.28 -8.78 12.46
C ASP A 249 -12.68 -7.84 11.41
N GLY A 250 -11.79 -6.95 11.84
CA GLY A 250 -11.18 -5.94 10.99
C GLY A 250 -11.98 -4.64 10.85
N ASP A 251 -13.18 -4.54 11.43
CA ASP A 251 -13.94 -3.29 11.41
C ASP A 251 -13.16 -2.15 12.07
N VAL A 252 -13.17 -0.98 11.43
CA VAL A 252 -12.47 0.23 11.91
C VAL A 252 -13.49 1.28 12.34
N ILE A 253 -13.44 1.66 13.61
CA ILE A 253 -14.20 2.79 14.15
C ILE A 253 -13.31 4.04 14.09
N ALA A 254 -13.56 4.92 13.13
CA ALA A 254 -12.82 6.19 13.00
C ALA A 254 -13.04 7.13 14.20
N PRO A 255 -12.11 8.05 14.51
CA PRO A 255 -12.33 9.07 15.53
C PRO A 255 -13.65 9.85 15.32
N GLY A 256 -14.43 9.99 16.38
CA GLY A 256 -15.75 10.61 16.40
C GLY A 256 -16.89 9.74 15.84
N ALA A 257 -16.61 8.62 15.18
CA ALA A 257 -17.62 7.79 14.55
C ALA A 257 -18.42 6.94 15.55
N ARG A 258 -19.66 6.64 15.19
CA ARG A 258 -20.51 5.68 15.90
C ARG A 258 -20.43 4.30 15.24
N TYR A 259 -20.53 3.26 16.05
CA TYR A 259 -20.52 1.86 15.61
C TYR A 259 -21.72 1.13 16.20
N SER A 260 -22.58 0.60 15.33
CA SER A 260 -23.76 -0.21 15.68
C SER A 260 -23.43 -1.67 15.47
N LEU A 261 -23.45 -2.47 16.55
CA LEU A 261 -23.13 -3.89 16.45
C LEU A 261 -24.19 -4.65 15.63
N ASP A 262 -25.46 -4.31 15.77
CA ASP A 262 -26.52 -4.93 14.98
C ASP A 262 -26.36 -4.66 13.47
N SER A 263 -25.99 -3.43 13.10
CA SER A 263 -25.75 -3.06 11.71
C SER A 263 -24.52 -3.77 11.14
N ALA A 264 -23.45 -3.88 11.91
CA ALA A 264 -22.20 -4.54 11.49
C ALA A 264 -22.40 -6.05 11.26
N ILE A 265 -23.09 -6.74 12.18
CA ILE A 265 -23.41 -8.17 12.01
C ILE A 265 -24.42 -8.36 10.86
N GLY A 266 -25.39 -7.45 10.75
CA GLY A 266 -26.44 -7.49 9.73
C GLY A 266 -27.46 -8.61 9.92
N PRO A 267 -28.17 -9.03 8.86
CA PRO A 267 -29.18 -10.07 8.93
C PRO A 267 -28.61 -11.42 9.39
N ARG A 268 -29.28 -12.06 10.35
CA ARG A 268 -28.91 -13.37 10.90
C ARG A 268 -29.72 -14.47 10.22
N THR A 269 -29.34 -14.82 9.01
CA THR A 269 -30.06 -15.79 8.15
C THR A 269 -29.22 -17.03 7.86
N ALA A 270 -29.86 -18.10 7.40
CA ALA A 270 -29.19 -19.36 7.06
C ALA A 270 -28.15 -19.16 5.94
N GLU A 271 -28.47 -18.33 4.94
CA GLU A 271 -27.58 -18.02 3.80
C GLU A 271 -26.31 -17.28 4.25
N ARG A 272 -26.38 -16.57 5.37
CA ARG A 272 -25.23 -15.88 6.00
C ARG A 272 -24.51 -16.76 7.03
N GLY A 273 -24.88 -18.04 7.13
CA GLY A 273 -24.22 -19.03 7.99
C GLY A 273 -24.76 -19.11 9.43
N PHE A 274 -25.92 -18.49 9.71
CA PHE A 274 -26.55 -18.59 11.03
C PHE A 274 -27.51 -19.78 11.12
N VAL A 275 -27.53 -20.43 12.28
CA VAL A 275 -28.37 -21.59 12.59
C VAL A 275 -29.43 -21.26 13.66
N PRO A 276 -30.56 -22.00 13.71
CA PRO A 276 -31.52 -21.89 14.80
C PRO A 276 -30.90 -22.20 16.16
N ASN A 277 -31.17 -21.37 17.18
CA ASN A 277 -30.82 -21.64 18.56
C ASN A 277 -31.72 -20.85 19.53
N GLY A 278 -31.62 -21.14 20.83
CA GLY A 278 -32.36 -20.43 21.87
C GLY A 278 -32.09 -18.92 21.88
N PHE A 279 -33.15 -18.16 22.07
CA PHE A 279 -33.23 -16.71 22.17
C PHE A 279 -34.24 -16.35 23.24
N ILE A 280 -33.93 -15.34 24.05
CA ILE A 280 -34.82 -14.92 25.13
C ILE A 280 -35.67 -13.77 24.64
N SER A 281 -36.97 -13.95 24.65
CA SER A 281 -37.95 -12.93 24.32
C SER A 281 -38.90 -12.75 25.50
N GLY A 282 -38.91 -11.57 26.13
CA GLY A 282 -39.84 -11.27 27.23
C GLY A 282 -39.70 -12.13 28.50
N GLY A 283 -38.62 -12.90 28.64
CA GLY A 283 -38.40 -13.84 29.76
C GLY A 283 -38.45 -15.31 29.35
N ASP A 284 -38.98 -15.63 28.16
CA ASP A 284 -39.13 -16.99 27.65
C ASP A 284 -38.02 -17.38 26.66
N LEU A 285 -37.60 -18.66 26.68
CA LEU A 285 -36.64 -19.21 25.72
C LEU A 285 -37.36 -19.74 24.47
N ILE A 286 -37.21 -19.04 23.34
CA ILE A 286 -37.73 -19.42 22.02
C ILE A 286 -36.58 -19.74 21.05
N SER A 287 -36.81 -20.58 20.03
CA SER A 287 -35.78 -20.86 19.01
C SER A 287 -35.86 -19.85 17.86
N VAL A 288 -34.77 -19.15 17.55
CA VAL A 288 -34.65 -18.25 16.40
C VAL A 288 -33.32 -18.44 15.68
N THR A 289 -33.30 -18.19 14.38
CA THR A 289 -32.03 -18.16 13.62
C THR A 289 -31.13 -17.05 14.14
N GLY A 290 -29.90 -17.40 14.51
CA GLY A 290 -28.97 -16.45 15.16
C GLY A 290 -29.10 -16.36 16.69
N GLY A 291 -29.83 -17.28 17.33
CA GLY A 291 -29.83 -17.39 18.79
C GLY A 291 -28.40 -17.55 19.36
N GLY A 292 -28.11 -16.87 20.47
CA GLY A 292 -26.79 -16.87 21.12
C GLY A 292 -25.86 -15.70 20.77
N VAL A 293 -26.14 -14.93 19.70
CA VAL A 293 -25.28 -13.79 19.28
C VAL A 293 -25.21 -12.67 20.34
N SER A 294 -26.17 -12.58 21.27
CA SER A 294 -26.08 -11.65 22.41
C SER A 294 -24.79 -11.80 23.23
N GLN A 295 -24.15 -12.99 23.25
CA GLN A 295 -22.84 -13.14 23.88
C GLN A 295 -21.73 -12.33 23.18
N VAL A 296 -21.81 -12.14 21.86
CA VAL A 296 -20.90 -11.25 21.13
C VAL A 296 -21.06 -9.83 21.63
N ALA A 297 -22.30 -9.38 21.86
CA ALA A 297 -22.56 -8.06 22.44
C ALA A 297 -21.95 -7.90 23.83
N VAL A 298 -22.03 -8.92 24.69
CA VAL A 298 -21.34 -8.91 26.00
C VAL A 298 -19.83 -8.77 25.83
N THR A 299 -19.24 -9.52 24.90
CA THR A 299 -17.79 -9.51 24.66
C THR A 299 -17.31 -8.16 24.11
N VAL A 300 -18.02 -7.62 23.11
CA VAL A 300 -17.74 -6.30 22.53
C VAL A 300 -17.95 -5.19 23.56
N LEU A 301 -19.02 -5.25 24.36
CA LEU A 301 -19.28 -4.28 25.44
C LEU A 301 -18.09 -4.21 26.39
N ASN A 302 -17.61 -5.35 26.88
CA ASN A 302 -16.53 -5.37 27.86
C ASN A 302 -15.17 -5.00 27.24
N ALA A 303 -14.90 -5.34 25.98
CA ALA A 303 -13.73 -4.85 25.27
C ALA A 303 -13.78 -3.30 25.13
N ALA A 304 -14.91 -2.75 24.70
CA ALA A 304 -15.13 -1.30 24.62
C ALA A 304 -15.06 -0.62 26.00
N TRP A 305 -15.57 -1.29 27.03
CA TRP A 305 -15.54 -0.84 28.42
C TRP A 305 -14.11 -0.56 28.89
N PHE A 306 -13.19 -1.49 28.63
CA PHE A 306 -11.78 -1.35 29.01
C PHE A 306 -10.95 -0.56 27.99
N ALA A 307 -11.40 -0.42 26.73
CA ALA A 307 -10.81 0.51 25.77
C ALA A 307 -11.04 1.98 26.17
N GLY A 308 -11.92 2.23 27.14
CA GLY A 308 -12.22 3.56 27.66
C GLY A 308 -13.07 4.41 26.73
N ILE A 309 -13.62 3.84 25.65
CA ILE A 309 -14.46 4.58 24.71
C ILE A 309 -15.91 4.69 25.17
N ASP A 310 -16.61 5.68 24.62
CA ASP A 310 -18.00 5.96 24.91
C ASP A 310 -18.95 4.80 24.48
N ILE A 311 -19.78 4.36 25.43
CA ILE A 311 -20.80 3.34 25.24
C ILE A 311 -22.15 4.05 25.18
N VAL A 312 -22.54 4.44 23.98
CA VAL A 312 -23.72 5.26 23.71
C VAL A 312 -25.01 4.57 24.11
N ARG A 313 -25.14 3.27 23.86
CA ARG A 313 -26.33 2.47 24.19
C ARG A 313 -25.95 1.03 24.42
N PHE A 314 -26.43 0.46 25.52
CA PHE A 314 -26.48 -0.98 25.74
C PHE A 314 -27.61 -1.32 26.71
N GLN A 315 -28.05 -2.58 26.70
CA GLN A 315 -29.10 -3.08 27.58
C GLN A 315 -28.75 -4.52 27.97
N PRO A 316 -28.73 -4.90 29.26
CA PRO A 316 -28.50 -6.28 29.67
C PRO A 316 -29.72 -7.17 29.36
N HIS A 317 -29.56 -8.48 29.50
CA HIS A 317 -30.72 -9.38 29.53
C HIS A 317 -31.57 -9.12 30.78
N SER A 318 -32.85 -9.47 30.72
CA SER A 318 -33.74 -9.39 31.89
C SER A 318 -33.35 -10.37 33.00
N ILE A 319 -32.70 -11.49 32.66
CA ILE A 319 -32.20 -12.49 33.61
C ILE A 319 -30.66 -12.48 33.64
N TYR A 320 -30.08 -12.75 34.80
CA TYR A 320 -28.63 -12.77 34.95
C TYR A 320 -28.04 -14.13 34.56
N PHE A 321 -26.97 -14.12 33.77
CA PHE A 321 -26.18 -15.29 33.46
C PHE A 321 -24.86 -15.29 34.22
N PRO A 322 -24.57 -16.28 35.10
CA PRO A 322 -23.34 -16.32 35.89
C PRO A 322 -22.03 -16.34 35.08
N ARG A 323 -22.10 -16.71 33.79
CA ARG A 323 -20.95 -16.68 32.86
C ARG A 323 -20.52 -15.27 32.45
N TYR A 324 -21.29 -14.23 32.75
CA TYR A 324 -20.99 -12.85 32.40
C TYR A 324 -20.66 -12.03 33.65
N PRO A 325 -19.81 -10.99 33.54
CA PRO A 325 -19.61 -10.09 34.65
C PRO A 325 -20.91 -9.38 34.99
N MET A 326 -21.31 -9.50 36.25
CA MET A 326 -22.51 -8.84 36.75
C MET A 326 -22.49 -7.33 36.45
N CYS A 327 -23.63 -6.79 36.00
CA CYS A 327 -23.83 -5.40 35.56
C CYS A 327 -23.13 -4.99 34.24
N ARG A 328 -22.21 -5.80 33.70
CA ARG A 328 -21.55 -5.55 32.39
C ARG A 328 -21.97 -6.58 31.36
N GLU A 329 -23.25 -6.52 31.03
CA GLU A 329 -23.91 -7.41 30.09
C GLU A 329 -24.63 -6.60 29.02
N ALA A 330 -24.65 -7.11 27.79
CA ALA A 330 -25.43 -6.56 26.70
C ALA A 330 -26.21 -7.67 25.98
N THR A 331 -27.42 -7.35 25.54
CA THR A 331 -28.21 -8.14 24.61
C THR A 331 -28.37 -7.36 23.31
N ILE A 332 -28.63 -8.10 22.22
CA ILE A 332 -28.98 -7.50 20.94
C ILE A 332 -30.17 -8.24 20.35
N SER A 333 -31.02 -7.51 19.66
CA SER A 333 -32.15 -8.03 18.92
C SER A 333 -32.35 -7.15 17.70
N ARG A 334 -32.39 -7.78 16.53
CA ARG A 334 -32.35 -7.09 15.25
C ARG A 334 -33.41 -5.99 15.18
N GLY A 335 -32.98 -4.78 14.85
CA GLY A 335 -33.87 -3.62 14.68
C GLY A 335 -34.56 -3.10 15.96
N THR A 336 -34.26 -3.66 17.14
CA THR A 336 -34.92 -3.27 18.41
C THR A 336 -33.91 -2.94 19.52
N ILE A 337 -32.99 -3.86 19.82
CA ILE A 337 -31.96 -3.70 20.85
C ILE A 337 -30.58 -3.79 20.21
N ASP A 338 -29.73 -2.81 20.49
CA ASP A 338 -28.40 -2.71 19.91
C ASP A 338 -27.36 -2.26 20.94
N LEU A 339 -26.11 -2.64 20.69
CA LEU A 339 -24.92 -2.09 21.34
C LEU A 339 -24.33 -1.03 20.40
N VAL A 340 -24.41 0.23 20.82
CA VAL A 340 -23.86 1.36 20.06
C VAL A 340 -22.67 1.94 20.81
N LEU A 341 -21.54 2.01 20.13
CA LEU A 341 -20.30 2.61 20.62
C LEU A 341 -20.04 3.92 19.88
N ARG A 342 -19.26 4.82 20.49
CA ARG A 342 -18.66 5.96 19.81
C ARG A 342 -17.17 6.00 20.13
N ASN A 343 -16.33 6.08 19.10
CA ASN A 343 -14.90 6.26 19.32
C ASN A 343 -14.62 7.75 19.59
N ASP A 344 -14.55 8.12 20.87
CA ASP A 344 -14.17 9.47 21.33
C ASP A 344 -12.66 9.65 21.52
N SER A 345 -11.86 8.64 21.17
CA SER A 345 -10.40 8.75 21.14
C SER A 345 -9.92 9.51 19.88
N PRO A 346 -8.70 10.09 19.89
CA PRO A 346 -8.12 10.75 18.73
C PRO A 346 -7.56 9.78 17.68
N HIS A 347 -7.76 8.47 17.84
CA HIS A 347 -7.14 7.43 17.02
C HIS A 347 -8.17 6.44 16.49
N PRO A 348 -8.00 5.90 15.27
CA PRO A 348 -8.87 4.82 14.80
C PRO A 348 -8.73 3.60 15.70
N ILE A 349 -9.82 2.85 15.86
CA ILE A 349 -9.86 1.59 16.62
C ILE A 349 -10.24 0.47 15.67
N THR A 350 -9.39 -0.55 15.56
CA THR A 350 -9.69 -1.76 14.80
C THR A 350 -10.20 -2.84 15.75
N ILE A 351 -11.34 -3.45 15.41
CA ILE A 351 -11.88 -4.60 16.13
C ILE A 351 -11.17 -5.86 15.64
N ARG A 352 -10.59 -6.61 16.57
CA ARG A 352 -9.99 -7.92 16.32
C ARG A 352 -10.78 -8.97 17.08
N THR A 353 -11.14 -10.05 16.42
CA THR A 353 -11.91 -11.12 17.05
C THR A 353 -11.27 -12.48 16.85
N SER A 354 -11.54 -13.38 17.78
CA SER A 354 -11.23 -14.79 17.62
C SER A 354 -12.21 -15.64 18.40
N SER A 355 -12.38 -16.89 17.98
CA SER A 355 -13.16 -17.87 18.72
C SER A 355 -12.51 -19.25 18.66
N THR A 356 -12.65 -19.99 19.74
CA THR A 356 -12.30 -21.41 19.84
C THR A 356 -13.55 -22.21 20.19
N ALA A 357 -13.42 -23.53 20.33
CA ALA A 357 -14.51 -24.36 20.85
C ALA A 357 -14.98 -23.95 22.27
N THR A 358 -14.16 -23.23 23.03
CA THR A 358 -14.38 -22.93 24.46
C THR A 358 -14.34 -21.44 24.80
N SER A 359 -14.11 -20.55 23.84
CA SER A 359 -14.03 -19.11 24.12
C SER A 359 -14.32 -18.24 22.92
N ALA A 360 -14.80 -17.02 23.18
CA ALA A 360 -14.96 -15.94 22.22
C ALA A 360 -14.20 -14.72 22.75
N THR A 361 -13.32 -14.13 21.94
CA THR A 361 -12.47 -13.00 22.32
C THR A 361 -12.68 -11.83 21.36
N VAL A 362 -12.76 -10.62 21.91
CA VAL A 362 -12.73 -9.36 21.17
C VAL A 362 -11.62 -8.50 21.75
N SER A 363 -10.78 -7.96 20.89
CA SER A 363 -9.70 -7.04 21.23
C SER A 363 -9.83 -5.76 20.42
N PHE A 364 -9.58 -4.61 21.04
CA PHE A 364 -9.53 -3.33 20.34
C PHE A 364 -8.07 -2.94 20.15
N GLU A 365 -7.68 -2.75 18.89
CA GLU A 365 -6.34 -2.37 18.48
C GLU A 365 -6.32 -0.88 18.15
N SER A 366 -5.47 -0.10 18.82
CA SER A 366 -5.35 1.35 18.61
C SER A 366 -4.04 1.87 19.23
N ARG A 367 -3.87 3.18 19.35
CA ARG A 367 -2.83 3.75 20.22
C ARG A 367 -3.37 3.96 21.64
N PRO A 368 -2.55 3.80 22.68
CA PRO A 368 -2.97 4.05 24.06
C PRO A 368 -3.49 5.48 24.24
N TRP A 369 -4.71 5.60 24.75
CA TRP A 369 -5.36 6.91 24.89
C TRP A 369 -6.08 7.08 26.24
N ALA A 370 -6.27 6.02 27.01
CA ALA A 370 -6.91 6.07 28.32
C ALA A 370 -6.51 4.87 29.20
N ARG A 371 -6.63 5.02 30.52
CA ARG A 371 -6.57 3.93 31.50
C ARG A 371 -7.91 3.78 32.18
N VAL A 372 -8.42 2.56 32.29
CA VAL A 372 -9.74 2.28 32.87
C VAL A 372 -9.61 1.50 34.17
N ARG A 373 -10.27 1.97 35.23
CA ARG A 373 -10.52 1.21 36.46
C ARG A 373 -12.01 0.94 36.60
N SER A 374 -12.41 -0.31 36.79
CA SER A 374 -13.84 -0.69 36.91
C SER A 374 -14.17 -1.18 38.32
N PHE A 375 -15.42 -0.99 38.73
CA PHE A 375 -15.99 -1.51 39.97
C PHE A 375 -17.36 -2.14 39.71
N THR A 376 -17.74 -3.10 40.54
CA THR A 376 -19.09 -3.68 40.62
C THR A 376 -19.45 -3.80 42.10
N ASN A 377 -20.62 -3.29 42.48
CA ASN A 377 -21.13 -3.37 43.84
C ASN A 377 -21.81 -4.72 44.10
N SER A 378 -21.95 -5.08 45.37
CA SER A 378 -22.73 -6.25 45.78
C SER A 378 -24.20 -6.12 45.34
N PRO A 379 -24.87 -7.24 45.00
CA PRO A 379 -26.31 -7.25 44.74
C PRO A 379 -27.12 -6.72 45.92
N THR A 380 -28.24 -6.08 45.59
CA THR A 380 -29.22 -5.53 46.54
C THR A 380 -30.63 -5.96 46.13
N ASN A 381 -31.63 -5.78 47.00
CA ASN A 381 -33.02 -6.10 46.71
C ASN A 381 -33.22 -7.54 46.19
N ILE A 382 -32.55 -8.51 46.83
CA ILE A 382 -32.58 -9.93 46.44
C ILE A 382 -33.93 -10.53 46.84
N VAL A 383 -34.63 -11.14 45.89
CA VAL A 383 -35.94 -11.79 46.07
C VAL A 383 -35.92 -13.15 45.40
N GLY A 384 -36.29 -14.22 46.11
CA GLY A 384 -36.05 -15.60 45.66
C GLY A 384 -34.60 -16.01 45.95
N GLY A 385 -34.36 -17.31 46.19
CA GLY A 385 -33.05 -17.83 46.57
C GLY A 385 -32.00 -17.77 45.45
N VAL A 386 -31.28 -18.87 45.21
CA VAL A 386 -30.34 -18.96 44.08
C VAL A 386 -31.13 -18.80 42.77
N GLY A 387 -30.80 -17.77 41.98
CA GLY A 387 -31.54 -17.42 40.76
C GLY A 387 -32.64 -16.35 40.95
N GLY A 388 -32.81 -15.83 42.17
CA GLY A 388 -33.75 -14.76 42.48
C GLY A 388 -33.49 -13.43 41.77
N ALA A 389 -34.50 -12.56 41.74
CA ALA A 389 -34.39 -11.19 41.24
C ALA A 389 -33.46 -10.35 42.13
N PHE A 390 -32.65 -9.46 41.55
CA PHE A 390 -31.78 -8.57 42.30
C PHE A 390 -31.46 -7.29 41.52
N SER A 391 -30.96 -6.27 42.23
CA SER A 391 -30.46 -5.02 41.65
C SER A 391 -28.95 -4.91 41.87
N VAL A 392 -28.22 -4.41 40.88
CA VAL A 392 -26.76 -4.25 40.94
C VAL A 392 -26.33 -2.95 40.27
N SER A 393 -25.26 -2.35 40.77
CA SER A 393 -24.61 -1.22 40.12
C SER A 393 -23.12 -1.47 39.88
N CYS A 394 -22.60 -0.86 38.84
CA CYS A 394 -21.21 -0.95 38.44
C CYS A 394 -20.79 0.35 37.76
N GLY A 395 -19.50 0.49 37.49
CA GLY A 395 -19.01 1.65 36.79
C GLY A 395 -17.54 1.55 36.45
N ARG A 396 -17.06 2.64 35.84
CA ARG A 396 -15.66 2.80 35.50
C ARG A 396 -15.21 4.23 35.69
N THR A 397 -13.94 4.38 36.01
CA THR A 397 -13.20 5.65 35.95
C THR A 397 -12.24 5.55 34.78
N ILE A 398 -12.32 6.49 33.86
CA ILE A 398 -11.46 6.58 32.67
C ILE A 398 -10.51 7.74 32.92
N THR A 399 -9.21 7.49 32.90
CA THR A 399 -8.16 8.50 33.08
C THR A 399 -7.42 8.73 31.78
N TYR A 400 -7.40 9.97 31.31
CA TYR A 400 -6.78 10.37 30.05
C TYR A 400 -5.31 10.80 30.23
N PRO A 401 -4.50 10.88 29.17
CA PRO A 401 -3.09 11.25 29.22
C PRO A 401 -2.80 12.62 29.84
N ASN A 402 -3.74 13.57 29.73
CA ASN A 402 -3.65 14.89 30.34
C ASN A 402 -3.92 14.88 31.86
N GLY A 403 -4.19 13.71 32.46
CA GLY A 403 -4.47 13.53 33.88
C GLY A 403 -5.94 13.75 34.26
N THR A 404 -6.81 14.22 33.36
CA THR A 404 -8.24 14.35 33.68
C THR A 404 -8.91 12.98 33.73
N SER A 405 -10.06 12.91 34.38
CA SER A 405 -10.81 11.65 34.49
C SER A 405 -12.31 11.87 34.44
N THR A 406 -13.01 10.90 33.86
CA THR A 406 -14.48 10.80 33.85
C THR A 406 -14.89 9.57 34.65
N ARG A 407 -16.06 9.64 35.29
CA ARG A 407 -16.63 8.51 36.03
C ARG A 407 -18.03 8.23 35.50
N GLU A 408 -18.26 6.97 35.18
CA GLU A 408 -19.53 6.46 34.69
C GLU A 408 -20.07 5.44 35.69
N THR A 409 -21.39 5.41 35.87
CA THR A 409 -22.07 4.46 36.75
C THR A 409 -23.36 4.00 36.10
N TYR A 410 -23.60 2.69 36.18
CA TYR A 410 -24.74 2.01 35.60
C TYR A 410 -25.40 1.17 36.67
N SER A 411 -26.72 1.02 36.59
CA SER A 411 -27.53 0.26 37.52
C SER A 411 -28.57 -0.54 36.77
N TRP A 412 -28.73 -1.80 37.14
CA TRP A 412 -29.66 -2.73 36.48
C TRP A 412 -30.44 -3.53 37.52
N ARG A 413 -31.64 -3.95 37.14
CA ARG A 413 -32.46 -4.92 37.88
C ARG A 413 -32.61 -6.17 37.02
N TYR A 414 -32.19 -7.30 37.56
CA TYR A 414 -32.41 -8.62 36.99
C TYR A 414 -33.66 -9.25 37.61
N SER A 415 -34.46 -9.89 36.78
CA SER A 415 -35.61 -10.71 37.15
C SER A 415 -35.16 -12.08 37.67
N GLU A 416 -36.06 -12.78 38.34
CA GLU A 416 -35.87 -14.17 38.72
C GLU A 416 -35.65 -15.03 37.47
N GLY A 417 -34.60 -15.85 37.49
CA GLY A 417 -34.19 -16.69 36.38
C GLY A 417 -35.00 -17.97 36.27
N TYR A 418 -34.95 -18.60 35.10
CA TYR A 418 -35.42 -19.98 34.93
C TYR A 418 -34.61 -20.93 35.82
N PRO A 419 -35.22 -21.88 36.57
CA PRO A 419 -34.46 -22.98 37.13
C PRO A 419 -33.83 -23.74 35.95
N GLY A 420 -32.51 -23.67 35.86
CA GLY A 420 -31.74 -24.26 34.77
C GLY A 420 -31.85 -25.78 34.69
#